data_AF-A0A0D1APW1-F1
#
_entry.id   AF-A0A0D1APW1-F1
#
_cell.length_a   1.000
_cell.length_b   1.000
_cell.length_c   1.000
_cell.angle_alpha   90.00
_cell.angle_beta   90.00
_cell.angle_gamma   90.00
#
_symmetry.space_group_name_H-M   'P 1'
#
loop_
_entity.id
_entity.type
_entity.pdbx_description
1 polymer ?
#
loop_
_entity_poly.entity_id
_entity_poly.type
_entity_poly.pdbx_seq_one_letter_code
_entity_poly.pdbx_strand_id
1 'polypeptide(L)'
;MRRLNRYTNINKLVITIISTVCIMLILSFVLSFSGNKEQKVKNSINKIGLEKKKQEEKVDINKKYKVESEPQVRVYFVNEKVVRSIPLEEYVKGVVSAEMPAEFHIEALKAQAVAARTYALAHMKGFGENQYNKRINADVCDSVQSQVFMPKDKRIKSWPKGKRNEYWNKIEESVNSTKGNVLVYNNEIVMAPYYFATSNGKTENSENVFNSDVPYLKSVKSPGEERAPKFKSSKKITYDEFIKIIKKQYPKCNINKKDINKKIIIKDKTESGSIKKIKIDNIEIKGTEFRKILGLNSSKFSLEFKDNYFIVNCNGYGHNVGMSQWGANSMGKSGEKYDYILKHYYKGVDIEILKYKN
;
A
#
# COMPACT_ATOMS: atom_id res chain seq x y z
N MET A 1 6.18 46.05 13.61
CA MET A 1 6.39 44.76 14.32
C MET A 1 5.49 43.59 13.85
N ARG A 2 5.20 43.44 12.54
CA ARG A 2 4.37 42.32 12.03
C ARG A 2 5.02 41.46 10.92
N ARG A 3 6.29 41.70 10.57
CA ARG A 3 6.99 40.96 9.50
C ARG A 3 8.04 39.94 9.96
N LEU A 4 8.45 39.94 11.23
CA LEU A 4 9.42 38.96 11.76
C LEU A 4 8.81 37.61 12.21
N ASN A 5 7.50 37.50 12.40
CA ASN A 5 6.84 36.27 12.89
C ASN A 5 6.43 35.26 11.79
N ARG A 6 6.58 35.60 10.49
CA ARG A 6 6.31 34.64 9.40
C ARG A 6 7.52 33.75 9.08
N TYR A 7 8.73 34.28 9.20
CA TYR A 7 9.97 33.53 8.90
C TYR A 7 10.26 32.44 9.95
N THR A 8 9.99 32.70 11.22
CA THR A 8 10.21 31.75 12.32
C THR A 8 9.27 30.54 12.29
N ASN A 9 8.04 30.71 11.78
CA ASN A 9 7.07 29.61 11.65
C ASN A 9 7.32 28.72 10.42
N ILE A 10 7.84 29.26 9.32
CA ILE A 10 8.22 28.48 8.14
C ILE A 10 9.43 27.60 8.45
N ASN A 11 10.43 28.12 9.18
CA ASN A 11 11.59 27.32 9.58
C ASN A 11 11.22 26.18 10.55
N LYS A 12 10.29 26.40 11.49
CA LYS A 12 9.79 25.32 12.38
C LYS A 12 9.02 24.23 11.61
N LEU A 13 8.25 24.60 10.59
CA LEU A 13 7.51 23.65 9.76
C LEU A 13 8.46 22.82 8.88
N VAL A 14 9.47 23.45 8.27
CA VAL A 14 10.48 22.78 7.44
C VAL A 14 11.38 21.85 8.28
N ILE A 15 11.78 22.27 9.48
CA ILE A 15 12.57 21.45 10.41
C ILE A 15 11.78 20.22 10.89
N THR A 16 10.47 20.34 11.08
CA THR A 16 9.60 19.21 11.50
C THR A 16 9.35 18.21 10.36
N ILE A 17 9.30 18.68 9.11
CA ILE A 17 9.18 17.82 7.92
C ILE A 17 10.51 17.10 7.63
N ILE A 18 11.66 17.78 7.81
CA ILE A 18 12.98 17.16 7.61
C ILE A 18 13.29 16.14 8.71
N SER A 19 12.91 16.40 9.98
CA SER A 19 13.15 15.44 11.07
C SER A 19 12.32 14.17 10.95
N THR A 20 11.08 14.25 10.46
CA THR A 20 10.22 13.08 10.22
C THR A 20 10.68 12.25 9.02
N VAL A 21 11.23 12.88 7.97
CA VAL A 21 11.82 12.17 6.82
C VAL A 21 13.15 11.49 7.20
N CYS A 22 13.98 12.11 8.03
CA CYS A 22 15.24 11.53 8.49
C CYS A 22 15.04 10.34 9.45
N ILE A 23 14.02 10.36 10.30
CA ILE A 23 13.69 9.23 11.20
C ILE A 23 13.18 8.01 10.41
N MET A 24 12.46 8.20 9.30
CA MET A 24 12.02 7.09 8.42
C MET A 24 13.19 6.41 7.68
N LEU A 25 14.24 7.16 7.33
CA LEU A 25 15.42 6.59 6.68
C LEU A 25 16.30 5.78 7.64
N ILE A 26 16.32 6.15 8.93
CA ILE A 26 17.15 5.48 9.95
C ILE A 26 16.49 4.18 10.44
N LEU A 27 15.15 4.10 10.57
CA LEU A 27 14.46 2.85 10.93
C LEU A 27 14.51 1.78 9.82
N SER A 28 14.71 2.18 8.57
CA SER A 28 14.89 1.27 7.43
C SER A 28 16.18 0.43 7.54
N PHE A 29 17.14 0.87 8.36
CA PHE A 29 18.46 0.23 8.50
C PHE A 29 18.49 -0.91 9.53
N VAL A 30 17.55 -0.93 10.49
CA VAL A 30 17.60 -1.87 11.64
C VAL A 30 16.78 -3.15 11.41
N LEU A 31 15.90 -3.21 10.41
CA LEU A 31 14.99 -4.36 10.20
C LEU A 31 15.51 -5.43 9.21
N SER A 32 16.80 -5.43 8.89
CA SER A 32 17.43 -6.36 7.93
C SER A 32 17.64 -7.80 8.42
N PHE A 33 17.00 -8.25 9.51
CA PHE A 33 17.05 -9.65 9.94
C PHE A 33 15.66 -10.17 10.33
N SER A 34 14.83 -10.55 9.34
CA SER A 34 13.77 -11.53 9.55
C SER A 34 13.31 -12.15 8.21
N GLY A 35 14.11 -13.09 7.70
CA GLY A 35 13.82 -13.87 6.49
C GLY A 35 12.73 -14.95 6.67
N ASN A 36 11.85 -14.85 7.66
CA ASN A 36 10.89 -15.92 8.01
C ASN A 36 9.43 -15.66 7.59
N LYS A 37 9.09 -14.50 7.01
CA LYS A 37 7.71 -14.18 6.59
C LYS A 37 7.33 -14.72 5.20
N GLU A 38 8.29 -14.83 4.27
CA GLU A 38 8.02 -15.26 2.88
C GLU A 38 7.61 -16.73 2.76
N GLN A 39 8.04 -17.58 3.70
CA GLN A 39 7.81 -19.02 3.62
C GLN A 39 6.41 -19.44 4.11
N LYS A 40 5.76 -18.64 4.97
CA LYS A 40 4.43 -18.96 5.52
C LYS A 40 3.27 -18.57 4.59
N VAL A 41 3.37 -17.44 3.89
CA VAL A 41 2.39 -17.05 2.85
C VAL A 41 2.35 -18.10 1.73
N LYS A 42 3.52 -18.63 1.37
CA LYS A 42 3.68 -19.71 0.39
C LYS A 42 2.90 -20.98 0.77
N ASN A 43 2.91 -21.36 2.06
CA ASN A 43 2.22 -22.56 2.52
C ASN A 43 0.70 -22.39 2.61
N SER A 44 0.20 -21.20 2.93
CA SER A 44 -1.25 -20.93 2.94
C SER A 44 -1.82 -20.85 1.52
N ILE A 45 -1.08 -20.28 0.56
CA ILE A 45 -1.53 -20.13 -0.83
C ILE A 45 -1.39 -21.44 -1.63
N ASN A 46 -0.35 -22.25 -1.37
CA ASN A 46 -0.19 -23.55 -2.03
C ASN A 46 -1.30 -24.55 -1.70
N LYS A 47 -2.04 -24.36 -0.59
CA LYS A 47 -3.18 -25.21 -0.24
C LYS A 47 -4.45 -24.88 -1.04
N ILE A 48 -4.48 -23.75 -1.75
CA ILE A 48 -5.66 -23.21 -2.46
C ILE A 48 -5.55 -23.43 -3.98
N GLY A 49 -4.38 -23.80 -4.49
CA GLY A 49 -4.15 -24.01 -5.91
C GLY A 49 -4.10 -25.48 -6.32
N LEU A 50 -5.25 -26.04 -6.73
CA LEU A 50 -5.46 -27.02 -7.82
C LEU A 50 -6.68 -27.93 -7.53
N GLU A 51 -7.90 -27.41 -7.65
CA GLU A 51 -9.04 -28.22 -8.09
C GLU A 51 -9.91 -27.42 -9.07
N LYS A 52 -10.28 -28.06 -10.18
CA LYS A 52 -11.19 -27.54 -11.20
C LYS A 52 -12.58 -27.38 -10.58
N LYS A 53 -13.20 -26.21 -10.80
CA LYS A 53 -14.55 -25.79 -10.38
C LYS A 53 -15.59 -26.93 -10.37
N LYS A 54 -15.96 -27.38 -9.17
CA LYS A 54 -17.36 -27.66 -8.84
C LYS A 54 -18.00 -26.33 -8.42
N GLN A 55 -19.27 -26.15 -8.74
CA GLN A 55 -20.10 -25.06 -8.25
C GLN A 55 -20.18 -25.23 -6.72
N GLU A 56 -19.26 -24.61 -5.98
CA GLU A 56 -19.32 -24.60 -4.52
C GLU A 56 -20.57 -23.82 -4.11
N GLU A 57 -21.38 -24.47 -3.27
CA GLU A 57 -22.56 -23.87 -2.68
C GLU A 57 -22.17 -22.56 -1.96
N LYS A 58 -22.93 -21.49 -2.16
CA LYS A 58 -22.61 -20.18 -1.59
C LYS A 58 -22.66 -20.27 -0.07
N VAL A 59 -21.52 -20.18 0.61
CA VAL A 59 -21.45 -20.25 2.07
C VAL A 59 -21.78 -18.89 2.66
N ASP A 60 -22.76 -18.84 3.56
CA ASP A 60 -23.06 -17.64 4.34
C ASP A 60 -21.89 -17.32 5.29
N ILE A 61 -21.19 -16.22 5.02
CA ILE A 61 -20.05 -15.78 5.83
C ILE A 61 -20.41 -15.54 7.30
N ASN A 62 -21.66 -15.21 7.61
CA ASN A 62 -22.10 -15.00 8.99
C ASN A 62 -22.16 -16.32 9.76
N LYS A 63 -22.55 -17.41 9.10
CA LYS A 63 -22.52 -18.76 9.69
C LYS A 63 -21.09 -19.27 9.84
N LYS A 64 -20.20 -18.91 8.90
CA LYS A 64 -18.79 -19.31 8.92
C LYS A 64 -18.01 -18.63 10.06
N TYR A 65 -18.10 -17.31 10.17
CA TYR A 65 -17.30 -16.54 11.13
C TYR A 65 -18.00 -16.30 12.47
N LYS A 66 -19.32 -16.50 12.57
CA LYS A 66 -20.13 -16.44 13.81
C LYS A 66 -19.81 -15.22 14.68
N VAL A 67 -19.90 -14.03 14.10
CA VAL A 67 -19.54 -12.77 14.77
C VAL A 67 -20.74 -12.22 15.51
N GLU A 68 -20.69 -12.21 16.85
CA GLU A 68 -21.79 -11.73 17.69
C GLU A 68 -21.72 -10.23 17.98
N SER A 69 -20.52 -9.73 18.26
CA SER A 69 -20.21 -8.33 18.58
C SER A 69 -19.14 -7.77 17.65
N GLU A 70 -19.06 -6.44 17.56
CA GLU A 70 -18.06 -5.76 16.74
C GLU A 70 -16.63 -6.25 17.06
N PRO A 71 -15.90 -6.79 16.05
CA PRO A 71 -14.55 -7.28 16.26
C PRO A 71 -13.62 -6.18 16.78
N GLN A 72 -12.70 -6.56 17.65
CA GLN A 72 -11.70 -5.66 18.21
C GLN A 72 -10.33 -5.91 17.58
N VAL A 73 -9.84 -4.94 16.82
CA VAL A 73 -8.57 -5.02 16.10
C VAL A 73 -7.42 -4.70 17.06
N ARG A 74 -6.45 -5.61 17.20
CA ARG A 74 -5.26 -5.36 18.02
C ARG A 74 -4.17 -4.70 17.18
N VAL A 75 -4.03 -3.39 17.37
CA VAL A 75 -3.10 -2.54 16.61
C VAL A 75 -1.82 -2.33 17.41
N TYR A 76 -0.68 -2.71 16.83
CA TYR A 76 0.63 -2.37 17.35
C TYR A 76 1.05 -0.97 16.91
N PHE A 77 1.21 -0.05 17.86
CA PHE A 77 1.74 1.29 17.64
C PHE A 77 3.26 1.24 17.64
N VAL A 78 3.87 1.28 16.46
CA VAL A 78 5.30 0.95 16.26
C VAL A 78 6.22 1.86 17.10
N ASN A 79 5.93 3.16 17.15
CA ASN A 79 6.73 4.13 17.89
C ASN A 79 6.52 4.04 19.40
N GLU A 80 5.30 3.76 19.82
CA GLU A 80 4.92 3.69 21.24
C GLU A 80 5.19 2.30 21.84
N LYS A 81 5.50 1.30 20.99
CA LYS A 81 5.75 -0.10 21.32
C LYS A 81 4.64 -0.75 22.16
N VAL A 82 3.40 -0.36 21.93
CA VAL A 82 2.22 -0.85 22.66
C VAL A 82 1.17 -1.40 21.70
N VAL A 83 0.46 -2.44 22.13
CA VAL A 83 -0.71 -2.96 21.42
C VAL A 83 -1.97 -2.40 22.07
N ARG A 84 -2.89 -1.85 21.28
CA ARG A 84 -4.21 -1.43 21.76
C ARG A 84 -5.31 -2.13 20.96
N SER A 85 -6.40 -2.40 21.65
CA SER A 85 -7.61 -2.98 21.07
C SER A 85 -8.53 -1.83 20.61
N ILE A 86 -8.94 -1.84 19.34
CA ILE A 86 -9.75 -0.78 18.73
C ILE A 86 -10.96 -1.42 18.03
N PRO A 87 -12.20 -0.93 18.23
CA PRO A 87 -13.36 -1.42 17.47
C PRO A 87 -13.13 -1.33 15.97
N LEU A 88 -13.53 -2.34 15.22
CA LEU A 88 -13.25 -2.50 13.80
C LEU A 88 -13.61 -1.26 12.97
N GLU A 89 -14.79 -0.69 13.15
CA GLU A 89 -15.25 0.48 12.40
C GLU A 89 -14.44 1.72 12.76
N GLU A 90 -14.03 1.87 14.02
CA GLU A 90 -13.19 2.99 14.44
C GLU A 90 -11.75 2.86 13.94
N TYR A 91 -11.24 1.63 13.90
CA TYR A 91 -9.99 1.31 13.22
C TYR A 91 -10.08 1.69 11.73
N VAL A 92 -11.14 1.28 11.04
CA VAL A 92 -11.34 1.55 9.61
C VAL A 92 -11.43 3.06 9.33
N LYS A 93 -12.11 3.86 10.15
CA LYS A 93 -12.09 5.35 10.02
C LYS A 93 -10.67 5.91 10.14
N GLY A 94 -9.89 5.41 11.10
CA GLY A 94 -8.50 5.79 11.28
C GLY A 94 -7.62 5.42 10.08
N VAL A 95 -7.89 4.29 9.42
CA VAL A 95 -7.19 3.88 8.20
C VAL A 95 -7.62 4.71 7.00
N VAL A 96 -8.91 4.79 6.68
CA VAL A 96 -9.42 5.53 5.51
C VAL A 96 -8.98 6.98 5.55
N SER A 97 -9.06 7.61 6.72
CA SER A 97 -8.63 9.00 6.88
C SER A 97 -7.12 9.20 6.71
N ALA A 98 -6.29 8.20 7.01
CA ALA A 98 -4.83 8.30 6.93
C ALA A 98 -4.27 7.85 5.57
N GLU A 99 -4.93 6.91 4.90
CA GLU A 99 -4.53 6.35 3.60
C GLU A 99 -4.97 7.22 2.42
N MET A 100 -6.16 7.83 2.50
CA MET A 100 -6.73 8.62 1.40
C MET A 100 -6.98 10.09 1.80
N PRO A 101 -6.79 11.05 0.87
CA PRO A 101 -7.25 12.42 1.09
C PRO A 101 -8.76 12.46 1.27
N ALA A 102 -9.25 13.18 2.28
CA ALA A 102 -10.68 13.29 2.58
C ALA A 102 -11.46 13.98 1.43
N GLU A 103 -10.77 14.73 0.59
CA GLU A 103 -11.29 15.38 -0.60
C GLU A 103 -11.66 14.39 -1.72
N PHE A 104 -11.19 13.15 -1.65
CA PHE A 104 -11.52 12.15 -2.67
C PHE A 104 -13.01 11.86 -2.72
N HIS A 105 -13.48 11.39 -3.87
CA HIS A 105 -14.89 11.07 -4.07
C HIS A 105 -15.39 10.06 -3.03
N ILE A 106 -16.63 10.22 -2.56
CA ILE A 106 -17.17 9.39 -1.47
C ILE A 106 -17.15 7.89 -1.82
N GLU A 107 -17.44 7.54 -3.08
CA GLU A 107 -17.39 6.15 -3.55
C GLU A 107 -15.97 5.55 -3.51
N ALA A 108 -14.93 6.37 -3.66
CA ALA A 108 -13.55 5.92 -3.52
C ALA A 108 -13.20 5.69 -2.03
N LEU A 109 -13.67 6.57 -1.14
CA LEU A 109 -13.50 6.39 0.32
C LEU A 109 -14.26 5.15 0.83
N LYS A 110 -15.47 4.90 0.32
CA LYS A 110 -16.24 3.66 0.58
C LYS A 110 -15.48 2.42 0.11
N ALA A 111 -14.92 2.43 -1.10
CA ALA A 111 -14.11 1.31 -1.61
C ALA A 111 -12.90 1.04 -0.70
N GLN A 112 -12.21 2.10 -0.25
CA GLN A 112 -11.12 1.98 0.70
C GLN A 112 -11.56 1.46 2.07
N ALA A 113 -12.74 1.86 2.56
CA ALA A 113 -13.28 1.36 3.82
C ALA A 113 -13.47 -0.16 3.77
N VAL A 114 -14.08 -0.68 2.69
CA VAL A 114 -14.28 -2.12 2.49
C VAL A 114 -12.93 -2.85 2.37
N ALA A 115 -11.97 -2.32 1.61
CA ALA A 115 -10.64 -2.93 1.49
C ALA A 115 -9.86 -2.93 2.82
N ALA A 116 -9.91 -1.83 3.58
CA ALA A 116 -9.28 -1.70 4.90
C ALA A 116 -9.90 -2.67 5.91
N ARG A 117 -11.24 -2.75 5.96
CA ARG A 117 -11.96 -3.68 6.83
C ARG A 117 -11.61 -5.14 6.53
N THR A 118 -11.62 -5.49 5.25
CA THR A 118 -11.24 -6.82 4.77
C THR A 118 -9.81 -7.16 5.20
N TYR A 119 -8.88 -6.21 5.05
CA TYR A 119 -7.48 -6.42 5.46
C TYR A 119 -7.35 -6.66 6.97
N ALA A 120 -8.02 -5.85 7.78
CA ALA A 120 -7.99 -6.00 9.24
C ALA A 120 -8.45 -7.40 9.63
N LEU A 121 -9.61 -7.84 9.11
CA LEU A 121 -10.16 -9.17 9.36
C LEU A 121 -9.23 -10.28 8.86
N ALA A 122 -8.64 -10.16 7.66
CA ALA A 122 -7.66 -11.13 7.16
C ALA A 122 -6.47 -11.32 8.12
N HIS A 123 -6.13 -10.30 8.92
CA HIS A 123 -5.03 -10.34 9.86
C HIS A 123 -5.47 -10.73 11.29
N MET A 124 -6.76 -10.92 11.55
CA MET A 124 -7.28 -11.28 12.86
C MET A 124 -7.36 -12.79 13.05
N LYS A 125 -7.16 -13.24 14.30
CA LYS A 125 -7.44 -14.63 14.71
C LYS A 125 -8.95 -14.90 14.60
N GLY A 126 -9.34 -16.09 14.14
CA GLY A 126 -10.74 -16.46 13.91
C GLY A 126 -11.29 -16.03 12.55
N PHE A 127 -10.50 -15.26 11.79
CA PHE A 127 -10.80 -14.87 10.42
C PHE A 127 -9.70 -15.41 9.49
N GLY A 128 -8.76 -14.57 9.05
CA GLY A 128 -7.68 -14.99 8.14
C GLY A 128 -6.40 -15.47 8.83
N GLU A 129 -6.26 -15.27 10.14
CA GLU A 129 -5.09 -15.68 10.95
C GLU A 129 -3.71 -15.16 10.47
N ASN A 130 -3.69 -14.14 9.62
CA ASN A 130 -2.49 -13.55 9.05
C ASN A 130 -1.89 -12.43 9.92
N GLN A 131 -1.90 -12.61 11.24
CA GLN A 131 -1.49 -11.58 12.20
C GLN A 131 -0.09 -11.00 11.91
N TYR A 132 0.03 -9.67 12.00
CA TYR A 132 1.28 -8.93 11.84
C TYR A 132 2.41 -9.50 12.67
N ASN A 133 2.13 -9.78 13.96
CA ASN A 133 3.07 -10.42 14.86
C ASN A 133 2.36 -11.20 15.97
N LYS A 134 2.40 -12.53 15.86
CA LYS A 134 1.79 -13.46 16.85
C LYS A 134 2.44 -13.38 18.24
N ARG A 135 3.73 -13.06 18.35
CA ARG A 135 4.46 -13.04 19.63
C ARG A 135 4.02 -11.89 20.53
N ILE A 136 3.77 -10.72 19.95
CA ILE A 136 3.25 -9.54 20.67
C ILE A 136 1.73 -9.43 20.56
N ASN A 137 1.06 -10.46 20.03
CA ASN A 137 -0.39 -10.55 19.91
C ASN A 137 -1.04 -9.38 19.13
N ALA A 138 -0.40 -8.95 18.04
CA ALA A 138 -0.87 -7.86 17.18
C ALA A 138 -1.40 -8.38 15.85
N ASP A 139 -2.62 -7.98 15.49
CA ASP A 139 -3.25 -8.28 14.21
C ASP A 139 -2.62 -7.42 13.11
N VAL A 140 -2.49 -6.11 13.36
CA VAL A 140 -1.93 -5.13 12.42
C VAL A 140 -0.98 -4.17 13.16
N CYS A 141 -0.24 -3.35 12.41
CA CYS A 141 0.50 -2.21 12.96
C CYS A 141 0.04 -0.88 12.32
N ASP A 142 0.39 0.25 12.94
CA ASP A 142 -0.05 1.60 12.53
C ASP A 142 0.75 2.24 11.38
N SER A 143 1.56 1.44 10.67
CA SER A 143 2.47 1.90 9.61
C SER A 143 2.23 1.19 8.28
N VAL A 144 2.97 1.61 7.25
CA VAL A 144 2.95 1.03 5.90
C VAL A 144 3.30 -0.47 5.82
N GLN A 145 3.77 -1.08 6.91
CA GLN A 145 3.94 -2.54 6.98
C GLN A 145 2.60 -3.29 7.06
N SER A 146 1.55 -2.61 7.51
CA SER A 146 0.16 -3.07 7.42
C SER A 146 -0.64 -2.04 6.62
N GLN A 147 -1.32 -1.14 7.32
CA GLN A 147 -2.07 -0.02 6.77
C GLN A 147 -1.77 1.19 7.64
N VAL A 148 -1.66 2.37 7.04
CA VAL A 148 -1.45 3.58 7.82
C VAL A 148 -2.69 3.82 8.65
N PHE A 149 -2.53 3.86 9.98
CA PHE A 149 -3.61 4.13 10.91
C PHE A 149 -3.31 5.40 11.70
N MET A 150 -4.30 6.28 11.83
CA MET A 150 -4.19 7.46 12.68
C MET A 150 -5.45 7.64 13.53
N PRO A 151 -5.32 7.74 14.88
CA PRO A 151 -6.43 8.09 15.74
C PRO A 151 -7.08 9.44 15.36
N LYS A 152 -8.40 9.56 15.57
CA LYS A 152 -9.20 10.75 15.24
C LYS A 152 -8.58 12.06 15.75
N ASP A 153 -8.17 12.09 17.02
CA ASP A 153 -7.63 13.28 17.68
C ASP A 153 -6.31 13.74 17.04
N LYS A 154 -5.45 12.79 16.64
CA LYS A 154 -4.22 13.07 15.88
C LYS A 154 -4.55 13.49 14.46
N ARG A 155 -5.48 12.81 13.79
CA ARG A 155 -5.82 13.07 12.38
C ARG A 155 -6.42 14.45 12.16
N ILE A 156 -7.41 14.81 12.97
CA ILE A 156 -8.10 16.12 12.87
C ILE A 156 -7.10 17.29 13.03
N LYS A 157 -6.09 17.16 13.89
CA LYS A 157 -5.05 18.19 14.06
C LYS A 157 -4.20 18.42 12.80
N SER A 158 -4.04 17.39 11.97
CA SER A 158 -3.28 17.47 10.70
C SER A 158 -4.03 18.18 9.56
N TRP A 159 -5.35 18.35 9.69
CA TRP A 159 -6.18 19.01 8.66
C TRP A 159 -6.36 20.51 8.92
N PRO A 160 -6.62 21.30 7.85
CA PRO A 160 -6.96 22.71 7.96
C PRO A 160 -8.12 22.94 8.94
N LYS A 161 -7.99 23.89 9.87
CA LYS A 161 -8.95 24.10 10.97
C LYS A 161 -10.42 24.17 10.49
N GLY A 162 -10.68 24.88 9.40
CA GLY A 162 -12.03 25.05 8.83
C GLY A 162 -12.60 23.83 8.11
N LYS A 163 -11.80 22.79 7.83
CA LYS A 163 -12.22 21.58 7.11
C LYS A 163 -12.36 20.35 8.00
N ARG A 164 -11.93 20.44 9.25
CA ARG A 164 -11.84 19.31 10.19
C ARG A 164 -13.15 18.52 10.34
N ASN A 165 -14.25 19.22 10.60
CA ASN A 165 -15.55 18.57 10.80
C ASN A 165 -16.10 18.00 9.49
N GLU A 166 -16.03 18.78 8.41
CA GLU A 166 -16.43 18.34 7.06
C GLU A 166 -15.70 17.04 6.66
N TYR A 167 -14.38 17.01 6.82
CA TYR A 167 -13.57 15.86 6.45
C TYR A 167 -13.85 14.66 7.33
N TRP A 168 -13.96 14.84 8.65
CA TRP A 168 -14.25 13.72 9.54
C TRP A 168 -15.65 13.14 9.30
N ASN A 169 -16.67 13.99 9.12
CA ASN A 169 -18.03 13.56 8.84
C ASN A 169 -18.11 12.74 7.55
N LYS A 170 -17.38 13.15 6.51
CA LYS A 170 -17.32 12.42 5.24
C LYS A 170 -16.62 11.06 5.38
N ILE A 171 -15.58 10.96 6.21
CA ILE A 171 -14.95 9.68 6.55
C ILE A 171 -15.95 8.79 7.31
N GLU A 172 -16.61 9.32 8.33
CA GLU A 172 -17.63 8.59 9.09
C GLU A 172 -18.76 8.09 8.18
N GLU A 173 -19.27 8.93 7.29
CA GLU A 173 -20.29 8.57 6.30
C GLU A 173 -19.79 7.42 5.41
N SER A 174 -18.57 7.50 4.88
CA SER A 174 -18.00 6.46 4.01
C SER A 174 -17.86 5.11 4.70
N VAL A 175 -17.47 5.11 5.99
CA VAL A 175 -17.28 3.89 6.77
C VAL A 175 -18.61 3.32 7.24
N ASN A 176 -19.48 4.15 7.80
CA ASN A 176 -20.78 3.72 8.33
C ASN A 176 -21.71 3.19 7.22
N SER A 177 -21.72 3.82 6.05
CA SER A 177 -22.53 3.37 4.90
C SER A 177 -22.02 2.07 4.26
N THR A 178 -20.82 1.61 4.64
CA THR A 178 -20.23 0.33 4.22
C THR A 178 -19.94 -0.59 5.41
N LYS A 179 -20.57 -0.33 6.57
CA LYS A 179 -20.34 -1.10 7.80
C LYS A 179 -20.54 -2.59 7.55
N GLY A 180 -19.58 -3.39 7.98
CA GLY A 180 -19.61 -4.85 7.80
C GLY A 180 -19.36 -5.34 6.37
N ASN A 181 -19.35 -4.48 5.35
CA ASN A 181 -19.06 -4.89 3.98
C ASN A 181 -17.58 -5.31 3.86
N VAL A 182 -17.37 -6.52 3.35
CA VAL A 182 -16.05 -7.15 3.18
C VAL A 182 -15.95 -7.79 1.80
N LEU A 183 -14.73 -7.88 1.27
CA LEU A 183 -14.44 -8.61 0.04
C LEU A 183 -14.34 -10.10 0.33
N VAL A 184 -15.00 -10.91 -0.49
CA VAL A 184 -14.94 -12.37 -0.42
C VAL A 184 -14.55 -12.96 -1.76
N TYR A 185 -13.80 -14.06 -1.74
CA TYR A 185 -13.42 -14.84 -2.91
C TYR A 185 -13.48 -16.31 -2.55
N ASN A 186 -14.17 -17.13 -3.35
CA ASN A 186 -14.43 -18.54 -3.04
C ASN A 186 -14.92 -18.75 -1.59
N ASN A 187 -15.97 -18.02 -1.20
CA ASN A 187 -16.59 -18.14 0.12
C ASN A 187 -15.66 -17.84 1.33
N GLU A 188 -14.52 -17.18 1.10
CA GLU A 188 -13.59 -16.76 2.15
C GLU A 188 -13.35 -15.25 2.09
N ILE A 189 -13.08 -14.62 3.24
CA ILE A 189 -12.59 -13.24 3.27
C ILE A 189 -11.30 -13.16 2.44
N VAL A 190 -11.22 -12.15 1.57
CA VAL A 190 -10.04 -11.90 0.75
C VAL A 190 -8.83 -11.64 1.65
N MET A 191 -7.78 -12.44 1.47
CA MET A 191 -6.58 -12.41 2.30
C MET A 191 -5.59 -11.29 1.94
N ALA A 192 -5.69 -10.76 0.72
CA ALA A 192 -4.75 -9.80 0.17
C ALA A 192 -5.47 -8.64 -0.55
N PRO A 193 -6.31 -7.83 0.14
CA PRO A 193 -6.99 -6.68 -0.46
C PRO A 193 -6.02 -5.49 -0.58
N TYR A 194 -4.94 -5.70 -1.33
CA TYR A 194 -3.86 -4.72 -1.48
C TYR A 194 -4.33 -3.50 -2.27
N TYR A 195 -3.86 -2.32 -1.86
CA TYR A 195 -4.12 -1.06 -2.52
C TYR A 195 -2.87 -0.19 -2.48
N PHE A 196 -2.81 0.79 -3.38
CA PHE A 196 -1.66 1.68 -3.51
C PHE A 196 -2.09 3.05 -4.04
N ALA A 197 -1.19 4.03 -3.97
CA ALA A 197 -1.55 5.42 -4.25
C ALA A 197 -1.94 5.66 -5.71
N THR A 198 -1.04 5.41 -6.66
CA THR A 198 -1.26 5.82 -8.06
C THR A 198 -0.63 4.82 -9.01
N SER A 199 -1.35 4.40 -10.03
CA SER A 199 -0.81 3.60 -11.12
C SER A 199 -0.24 4.50 -12.22
N ASN A 200 0.10 3.91 -13.37
CA ASN A 200 0.30 4.65 -14.61
C ASN A 200 -0.50 4.00 -15.74
N GLY A 201 -1.83 3.97 -15.57
CA GLY A 201 -2.81 3.49 -16.53
C GLY A 201 -3.19 2.01 -16.41
N LYS A 202 -2.41 1.21 -15.69
CA LYS A 202 -2.69 -0.21 -15.40
C LYS A 202 -2.12 -0.63 -14.04
N THR A 203 -2.78 -1.58 -13.39
CA THR A 203 -2.27 -2.29 -12.21
C THR A 203 -1.34 -3.43 -12.60
N GLU A 204 -0.72 -4.08 -11.63
CA GLU A 204 0.16 -5.24 -11.78
C GLU A 204 -0.50 -6.53 -11.32
N ASN A 205 -0.07 -7.64 -11.92
CA ASN A 205 -0.34 -8.96 -11.35
C ASN A 205 0.49 -9.14 -10.08
N SER A 206 -0.07 -9.85 -9.08
CA SER A 206 0.62 -10.07 -7.81
C SER A 206 1.93 -10.85 -7.94
N GLU A 207 2.05 -11.82 -8.87
CA GLU A 207 3.25 -12.63 -9.04
C GLU A 207 4.47 -11.82 -9.48
N ASN A 208 4.24 -10.74 -10.23
CA ASN A 208 5.31 -9.84 -10.69
C ASN A 208 5.93 -9.02 -9.55
N VAL A 209 5.21 -8.89 -8.42
CA VAL A 209 5.60 -8.02 -7.30
C VAL A 209 5.91 -8.83 -6.05
N PHE A 210 5.06 -9.79 -5.69
CA PHE A 210 5.08 -10.55 -4.44
C PHE A 210 5.48 -12.03 -4.60
N ASN A 211 5.88 -12.49 -5.79
CA ASN A 211 6.22 -13.90 -6.07
C ASN A 211 5.08 -14.91 -5.83
N SER A 212 3.83 -14.45 -5.74
CA SER A 212 2.66 -15.32 -5.60
C SER A 212 1.59 -14.89 -6.59
N ASP A 213 1.07 -15.85 -7.35
CA ASP A 213 -0.15 -15.64 -8.10
C ASP A 213 -1.34 -15.64 -7.12
N VAL A 214 -2.16 -14.59 -7.20
CA VAL A 214 -3.39 -14.43 -6.44
C VAL A 214 -4.51 -14.18 -7.45
N PRO A 215 -5.51 -15.07 -7.57
CA PRO A 215 -6.48 -15.03 -8.68
C PRO A 215 -7.23 -13.72 -8.87
N TYR A 216 -7.53 -13.02 -7.76
CA TYR A 216 -8.23 -11.74 -7.78
C TYR A 216 -7.29 -10.52 -7.94
N LEU A 217 -5.97 -10.69 -7.90
CA LEU A 217 -4.99 -9.59 -8.07
C LEU A 217 -4.35 -9.64 -9.46
N LYS A 218 -5.16 -9.37 -10.48
CA LYS A 218 -4.72 -9.31 -11.88
C LYS A 218 -4.60 -7.86 -12.37
N SER A 219 -3.77 -7.67 -13.38
CA SER A 219 -3.58 -6.40 -14.06
C SER A 219 -4.89 -5.95 -14.72
N VAL A 220 -5.32 -4.74 -14.40
CA VAL A 220 -6.50 -4.08 -14.97
C VAL A 220 -6.16 -2.67 -15.39
N LYS A 221 -6.92 -2.12 -16.34
CA LYS A 221 -6.83 -0.70 -16.70
C LYS A 221 -7.19 0.17 -15.49
N SER A 222 -6.55 1.32 -15.35
CA SER A 222 -6.82 2.25 -14.26
C SER A 222 -6.73 3.69 -14.79
N PRO A 223 -7.81 4.19 -15.43
CA PRO A 223 -7.80 5.46 -16.16
C PRO A 223 -8.00 6.70 -15.26
N GLY A 224 -7.55 7.86 -15.73
CA GLY A 224 -7.85 9.17 -15.13
C GLY A 224 -7.01 9.52 -13.89
N GLU A 225 -5.83 8.91 -13.76
CA GLU A 225 -4.90 9.11 -12.64
C GLU A 225 -3.88 10.22 -12.89
N GLU A 226 -3.90 10.86 -14.05
CA GLU A 226 -2.89 11.82 -14.52
C GLU A 226 -2.81 13.06 -13.63
N ARG A 227 -3.89 13.37 -12.92
CA ARG A 227 -3.98 14.47 -11.94
C ARG A 227 -3.34 14.16 -10.59
N ALA A 228 -2.89 12.92 -10.36
CA ALA A 228 -2.22 12.57 -9.12
C ALA A 228 -0.86 13.28 -9.01
N PRO A 229 -0.52 13.90 -7.87
CA PRO A 229 0.75 14.63 -7.71
C PRO A 229 2.00 13.81 -7.98
N LYS A 230 1.91 12.48 -7.80
CA LYS A 230 3.02 11.53 -8.03
C LYS A 230 2.76 10.59 -9.22
N PHE A 231 1.92 11.00 -10.17
CA PHE A 231 1.70 10.26 -11.41
C PHE A 231 2.99 10.10 -12.23
N LYS A 232 3.78 11.17 -12.30
CA LYS A 232 5.16 11.16 -12.80
C LYS A 232 6.08 11.73 -11.73
N SER A 233 7.29 11.20 -11.63
CA SER A 233 8.30 11.74 -10.72
C SER A 233 9.69 11.43 -11.23
N SER A 234 10.65 12.28 -10.91
CA SER A 234 12.03 12.12 -11.32
C SER A 234 12.95 12.19 -10.10
N LYS A 235 13.94 11.31 -10.03
CA LYS A 235 14.98 11.34 -9.01
C LYS A 235 16.34 11.41 -9.67
N LYS A 236 17.09 12.48 -9.41
CA LYS A 236 18.49 12.62 -9.80
C LYS A 236 19.35 11.80 -8.84
N ILE A 237 20.24 10.97 -9.37
CA ILE A 237 21.18 10.16 -8.59
C ILE A 237 22.56 10.32 -9.21
N THR A 238 23.53 10.81 -8.41
CA THR A 238 24.91 10.92 -8.90
C THR A 238 25.54 9.54 -9.03
N TYR A 239 26.52 9.40 -9.91
CA TYR A 239 27.23 8.11 -10.06
C TYR A 239 27.92 7.69 -8.75
N ASP A 240 28.49 8.64 -8.00
CA ASP A 240 29.07 8.38 -6.68
C ASP A 240 28.06 7.83 -5.67
N GLU A 241 26.89 8.46 -5.59
CA GLU A 241 25.80 8.03 -4.70
C GLU A 241 25.34 6.62 -5.06
N PHE A 242 25.09 6.36 -6.35
CA PHE A 242 24.67 5.04 -6.82
C PHE A 242 25.70 3.96 -6.51
N ILE A 243 26.98 4.20 -6.83
CA ILE A 243 28.07 3.25 -6.59
C ILE A 243 28.17 2.94 -5.09
N LYS A 244 28.09 3.96 -4.23
CA LYS A 244 28.11 3.79 -2.77
C LYS A 244 26.95 2.92 -2.28
N ILE A 245 25.72 3.19 -2.74
CA ILE A 245 24.53 2.44 -2.35
C ILE A 245 24.62 0.99 -2.83
N ILE A 246 24.96 0.77 -4.11
CA ILE A 246 25.03 -0.56 -4.69
C ILE A 246 26.16 -1.38 -4.09
N LYS A 247 27.37 -0.84 -3.91
CA LYS A 247 28.47 -1.60 -3.29
C LYS A 247 28.20 -1.98 -1.85
N LYS A 248 27.42 -1.18 -1.11
CA LYS A 248 26.97 -1.52 0.24
C LYS A 248 26.06 -2.75 0.24
N GLN A 249 25.15 -2.85 -0.72
CA GLN A 249 24.23 -4.00 -0.86
C GLN A 249 24.90 -5.20 -1.54
N TYR A 250 25.82 -4.91 -2.46
CA TYR A 250 26.43 -5.84 -3.40
C TYR A 250 27.94 -5.61 -3.50
N PRO A 251 28.75 -6.07 -2.53
CA PRO A 251 30.18 -5.75 -2.47
C PRO A 251 31.01 -6.23 -3.67
N LYS A 252 30.56 -7.29 -4.36
CA LYS A 252 31.24 -7.88 -5.53
C LYS A 252 30.95 -7.15 -6.85
N CYS A 253 30.07 -6.16 -6.84
CA CYS A 253 29.68 -5.42 -8.04
C CYS A 253 30.85 -4.53 -8.51
N ASN A 254 31.40 -4.81 -9.68
CA ASN A 254 32.51 -4.05 -10.25
C ASN A 254 31.98 -2.91 -11.13
N ILE A 255 31.45 -1.86 -10.53
CA ILE A 255 30.92 -0.71 -11.26
C ILE A 255 31.73 0.56 -10.97
N ASN A 256 32.00 1.35 -12.01
CA ASN A 256 32.70 2.63 -11.92
C ASN A 256 31.98 3.71 -12.76
N LYS A 257 32.42 4.97 -12.66
CA LYS A 257 31.75 6.09 -13.35
C LYS A 257 31.84 6.02 -14.88
N LYS A 258 32.91 5.44 -15.42
CA LYS A 258 33.18 5.42 -16.87
C LYS A 258 32.30 4.44 -17.64
N ASP A 259 31.78 3.41 -16.96
CA ASP A 259 31.02 2.32 -17.58
C ASP A 259 29.61 2.11 -17.01
N ILE A 260 29.14 2.99 -16.13
CA ILE A 260 27.85 2.84 -15.44
C ILE A 260 26.66 2.70 -16.40
N ASN A 261 26.64 3.47 -17.49
CA ASN A 261 25.58 3.41 -18.51
C ASN A 261 25.59 2.09 -19.31
N LYS A 262 26.74 1.41 -19.39
CA LYS A 262 26.89 0.09 -20.02
C LYS A 262 26.57 -1.04 -19.05
N LYS A 263 26.73 -0.81 -17.74
CA LYS A 263 26.56 -1.83 -16.70
C LYS A 263 25.18 -1.90 -16.08
N ILE A 264 24.34 -0.87 -16.24
CA ILE A 264 22.94 -0.89 -15.79
C ILE A 264 22.03 -1.15 -16.99
N ILE A 265 21.50 -2.37 -17.08
CA ILE A 265 20.72 -2.84 -18.24
C ILE A 265 19.35 -3.31 -17.77
N ILE A 266 18.28 -2.66 -18.24
CA ILE A 266 16.93 -3.18 -18.09
C ILE A 266 16.79 -4.41 -18.99
N LYS A 267 16.53 -5.58 -18.38
CA LYS A 267 16.48 -6.86 -19.09
C LYS A 267 15.07 -7.26 -19.50
N ASP A 268 14.08 -6.94 -18.67
CA ASP A 268 12.70 -7.38 -18.87
C ASP A 268 11.70 -6.43 -18.23
N LYS A 269 10.50 -6.34 -18.80
CA LYS A 269 9.37 -5.55 -18.30
C LYS A 269 8.11 -6.41 -18.25
N THR A 270 7.25 -6.12 -17.28
CA THR A 270 5.91 -6.70 -17.22
C THR A 270 5.02 -6.11 -18.32
N GLU A 271 3.86 -6.74 -18.57
CA GLU A 271 2.84 -6.21 -19.49
C GLU A 271 2.32 -4.82 -19.08
N SER A 272 2.35 -4.50 -17.79
CA SER A 272 1.97 -3.17 -17.29
C SER A 272 3.08 -2.12 -17.50
N GLY A 273 4.29 -2.56 -17.85
CA GLY A 273 5.46 -1.73 -18.12
C GLY A 273 6.43 -1.55 -16.94
N SER A 274 6.20 -2.21 -15.80
CA SER A 274 7.15 -2.20 -14.68
C SER A 274 8.42 -2.96 -15.03
N ILE A 275 9.57 -2.54 -14.50
CA ILE A 275 10.82 -3.27 -14.67
C ILE A 275 10.71 -4.58 -13.88
N LYS A 276 10.71 -5.71 -14.61
CA LYS A 276 10.68 -7.04 -14.01
C LYS A 276 12.09 -7.47 -13.59
N LYS A 277 13.07 -7.23 -14.46
CA LYS A 277 14.48 -7.56 -14.23
C LYS A 277 15.40 -6.43 -14.70
N ILE A 278 16.39 -6.11 -13.87
CA ILE A 278 17.46 -5.16 -14.17
C ILE A 278 18.80 -5.78 -13.77
N LYS A 279 19.78 -5.69 -14.67
CA LYS A 279 21.14 -6.14 -14.46
C LYS A 279 22.01 -4.95 -14.09
N ILE A 280 22.83 -5.12 -13.04
CA ILE A 280 23.83 -4.16 -12.58
C ILE A 280 25.16 -4.93 -12.54
N ASP A 281 26.05 -4.65 -13.48
CA ASP A 281 27.30 -5.41 -13.69
C ASP A 281 27.02 -6.93 -13.86
N ASN A 282 27.40 -7.78 -12.91
CA ASN A 282 27.16 -9.22 -12.94
C ASN A 282 25.92 -9.67 -12.14
N ILE A 283 25.17 -8.73 -11.55
CA ILE A 283 24.05 -9.03 -10.65
C ILE A 283 22.74 -8.75 -11.37
N GLU A 284 21.81 -9.69 -11.32
CA GLU A 284 20.44 -9.50 -11.79
C GLU A 284 19.51 -9.39 -10.58
N ILE A 285 18.73 -8.31 -10.54
CA ILE A 285 17.75 -8.05 -9.47
C ILE A 285 16.40 -7.67 -10.06
N LYS A 286 15.37 -7.69 -9.23
CA LYS A 286 14.04 -7.23 -9.62
C LYS A 286 13.97 -5.70 -9.66
N GLY A 287 13.09 -5.15 -10.50
CA GLY A 287 12.82 -3.71 -10.48
C GLY A 287 12.19 -3.23 -9.16
N THR A 288 11.45 -4.09 -8.46
CA THR A 288 10.92 -3.79 -7.11
C THR A 288 12.03 -3.65 -6.07
N GLU A 289 13.10 -4.43 -6.19
CA GLU A 289 14.26 -4.33 -5.35
C GLU A 289 15.08 -3.08 -5.67
N PHE A 290 15.33 -2.80 -6.96
CA PHE A 290 15.97 -1.56 -7.40
C PHE A 290 15.24 -0.31 -6.90
N ARG A 291 13.89 -0.33 -6.99
CA ARG A 291 13.01 0.70 -6.42
C ARG A 291 13.26 0.89 -4.92
N LYS A 292 13.33 -0.20 -4.16
CA LYS A 292 13.55 -0.14 -2.71
C LYS A 292 14.94 0.42 -2.37
N ILE A 293 15.98 -0.09 -3.03
CA ILE A 293 17.38 0.32 -2.82
C ILE A 293 17.56 1.83 -3.04
N LEU A 294 16.95 2.36 -4.10
CA LEU A 294 17.10 3.76 -4.47
C LEU A 294 15.96 4.66 -3.94
N GLY A 295 15.02 4.14 -3.16
CA GLY A 295 13.88 4.89 -2.65
C GLY A 295 13.06 5.56 -3.75
N LEU A 296 12.71 4.80 -4.79
CA LEU A 296 11.93 5.26 -5.93
C LEU A 296 10.42 5.13 -5.67
N ASN A 297 9.63 5.97 -6.35
CA ASN A 297 8.18 5.94 -6.21
C ASN A 297 7.55 4.65 -6.77
N SER A 298 8.09 4.10 -7.85
CA SER A 298 7.52 2.96 -8.58
C SER A 298 8.63 2.11 -9.23
N SER A 299 8.34 0.84 -9.54
CA SER A 299 9.19 -0.03 -10.35
C SER A 299 9.00 0.20 -11.86
N LYS A 300 8.05 1.04 -12.27
CA LYS A 300 7.87 1.47 -13.67
C LYS A 300 8.66 2.75 -13.90
N PHE A 301 9.92 2.60 -14.30
CA PHE A 301 10.82 3.72 -14.53
C PHE A 301 11.65 3.59 -15.81
N SER A 302 12.17 4.72 -16.29
CA SER A 302 13.25 4.79 -17.27
C SER A 302 14.48 5.46 -16.66
N LEU A 303 15.64 5.21 -17.26
CA LEU A 303 16.93 5.78 -16.85
C LEU A 303 17.44 6.70 -17.96
N GLU A 304 17.79 7.93 -17.58
CA GLU A 304 18.38 8.91 -18.47
C GLU A 304 19.78 9.25 -17.96
N PHE A 305 20.82 8.77 -18.65
CA PHE A 305 22.21 8.95 -18.26
C PHE A 305 22.75 10.30 -18.75
N LYS A 306 23.53 10.97 -17.89
CA LYS A 306 24.26 12.22 -18.13
C LYS A 306 25.73 12.03 -17.72
N ASP A 307 26.55 13.07 -17.75
CA ASP A 307 28.01 12.90 -17.56
C ASP A 307 28.40 12.34 -16.18
N ASN A 308 27.76 12.82 -15.10
CA ASN A 308 28.11 12.47 -13.71
C ASN A 308 26.93 11.97 -12.86
N TYR A 309 25.76 11.81 -13.49
CA TYR A 309 24.53 11.39 -12.83
C TYR A 309 23.58 10.75 -13.84
N PHE A 310 22.54 10.10 -13.33
CA PHE A 310 21.39 9.72 -14.13
C PHE A 310 20.10 10.18 -13.46
N ILE A 311 19.07 10.36 -14.27
CA ILE A 311 17.72 10.66 -13.82
C ILE A 311 16.89 9.40 -13.92
N VAL A 312 16.24 9.03 -12.82
CA VAL A 312 15.26 7.95 -12.78
C VAL A 312 13.86 8.55 -12.90
N ASN A 313 13.25 8.38 -14.07
CA ASN A 313 11.91 8.88 -14.35
C ASN A 313 10.88 7.78 -14.05
N CYS A 314 10.24 7.86 -12.89
CA CYS A 314 9.21 6.92 -12.45
C CYS A 314 7.82 7.37 -12.91
N ASN A 315 6.97 6.38 -13.20
CA ASN A 315 5.56 6.58 -13.39
C ASN A 315 4.74 5.76 -12.38
N GLY A 316 3.74 6.39 -11.79
CA GLY A 316 2.96 5.88 -10.66
C GLY A 316 3.72 5.95 -9.33
N TYR A 317 3.00 5.61 -8.27
CA TYR A 317 3.49 5.59 -6.90
C TYR A 317 2.88 4.42 -6.12
N GLY A 318 3.72 3.49 -5.69
CA GLY A 318 3.31 2.31 -4.94
C GLY A 318 3.79 1.01 -5.57
N HIS A 319 3.23 -0.11 -5.10
CA HIS A 319 3.55 -1.45 -5.60
C HIS A 319 2.69 -1.87 -6.82
N ASN A 320 1.68 -1.08 -7.19
CA ASN A 320 0.80 -1.27 -8.35
C ASN A 320 -0.16 -2.48 -8.32
N VAL A 321 -0.25 -3.23 -7.23
CA VAL A 321 -1.09 -4.44 -7.14
C VAL A 321 -2.42 -4.13 -6.44
N GLY A 322 -3.53 -4.61 -7.00
CA GLY A 322 -4.87 -4.41 -6.44
C GLY A 322 -5.43 -3.01 -6.75
N MET A 323 -6.07 -2.36 -5.77
CA MET A 323 -6.79 -1.10 -6.01
C MET A 323 -5.88 0.13 -6.04
N SER A 324 -5.94 0.92 -7.12
CA SER A 324 -5.36 2.27 -7.13
C SER A 324 -6.30 3.25 -6.42
N GLN A 325 -5.81 4.00 -5.44
CA GLN A 325 -6.57 5.03 -4.72
C GLN A 325 -6.95 6.20 -5.64
N TRP A 326 -6.02 6.68 -6.47
CA TRP A 326 -6.30 7.73 -7.44
C TRP A 326 -7.20 7.23 -8.58
N GLY A 327 -7.06 5.97 -8.97
CA GLY A 327 -7.95 5.36 -9.96
C GLY A 327 -9.38 5.18 -9.43
N ALA A 328 -9.53 4.71 -8.18
CA ALA A 328 -10.83 4.66 -7.49
C ALA A 328 -11.46 6.07 -7.38
N ASN A 329 -10.68 7.10 -7.10
CA ASN A 329 -11.15 8.49 -7.10
C ASN A 329 -11.66 8.94 -8.47
N SER A 330 -10.94 8.59 -9.53
CA SER A 330 -11.32 8.90 -10.92
C SER A 330 -12.62 8.20 -11.32
N MET A 331 -12.72 6.91 -11.03
CA MET A 331 -13.93 6.12 -11.28
C MET A 331 -15.13 6.69 -10.51
N GLY A 332 -14.96 6.98 -9.21
CA GLY A 332 -16.00 7.60 -8.40
C GLY A 332 -16.46 8.95 -8.96
N LYS A 333 -15.53 9.81 -9.40
CA LYS A 333 -15.86 11.08 -10.08
C LYS A 333 -16.57 10.91 -11.42
N SER A 334 -16.42 9.75 -12.05
CA SER A 334 -17.08 9.39 -13.30
C SER A 334 -18.45 8.75 -13.08
N GLY A 335 -18.90 8.63 -11.81
CA GLY A 335 -20.22 8.09 -11.44
C GLY A 335 -20.21 6.65 -10.93
N GLU A 336 -19.06 5.96 -10.97
CA GLU A 336 -18.97 4.57 -10.54
C GLU A 336 -19.14 4.41 -9.03
N LYS A 337 -19.89 3.39 -8.63
CA LYS A 337 -20.13 3.04 -7.23
C LYS A 337 -19.00 2.21 -6.65
N TYR A 338 -18.85 2.25 -5.33
CA TYR A 338 -17.73 1.60 -4.63
C TYR A 338 -17.64 0.09 -4.89
N ASP A 339 -18.77 -0.58 -5.07
CA ASP A 339 -18.86 -2.01 -5.36
C ASP A 339 -18.33 -2.34 -6.76
N TYR A 340 -18.68 -1.51 -7.76
CA TYR A 340 -18.10 -1.62 -9.10
C TYR A 340 -16.60 -1.34 -9.10
N ILE A 341 -16.15 -0.30 -8.38
CA ILE A 341 -14.73 0.04 -8.23
C ILE A 341 -13.96 -1.16 -7.66
N LEU A 342 -14.47 -1.78 -6.59
CA LEU A 342 -13.84 -2.94 -5.97
C LEU A 342 -13.79 -4.14 -6.92
N LYS A 343 -14.90 -4.50 -7.57
CA LYS A 343 -14.97 -5.62 -8.53
C LYS A 343 -14.11 -5.39 -9.78
N HIS A 344 -13.88 -4.13 -10.15
CA HIS A 344 -12.96 -3.78 -11.21
C HIS A 344 -11.51 -4.14 -10.84
N TYR A 345 -11.04 -3.72 -9.67
CA TYR A 345 -9.66 -3.92 -9.20
C TYR A 345 -9.37 -5.32 -8.65
N TYR A 346 -10.36 -5.98 -8.07
CA TYR A 346 -10.25 -7.32 -7.49
C TYR A 346 -11.11 -8.29 -8.31
N LYS A 347 -10.48 -9.10 -9.17
CA LYS A 347 -11.22 -9.93 -10.14
C LYS A 347 -11.94 -11.10 -9.49
N GLY A 348 -13.24 -11.22 -9.77
CA GLY A 348 -14.07 -12.34 -9.32
C GLY A 348 -14.38 -12.32 -7.82
N VAL A 349 -14.13 -11.20 -7.13
CA VAL A 349 -14.57 -11.05 -5.74
C VAL A 349 -16.04 -10.65 -5.67
N ASP A 350 -16.68 -11.07 -4.58
CA ASP A 350 -17.98 -10.56 -4.17
C ASP A 350 -17.84 -9.65 -2.95
N ILE A 351 -18.91 -8.93 -2.65
CA ILE A 351 -19.03 -8.11 -1.44
C ILE A 351 -20.15 -8.70 -0.61
N GLU A 352 -19.83 -9.09 0.60
CA GLU A 352 -20.78 -9.66 1.56
C GLU A 352 -20.80 -8.81 2.83
N ILE A 353 -21.91 -8.86 3.56
CA ILE A 353 -22.08 -8.11 4.81
C ILE A 353 -21.86 -9.04 5.99
N LEU A 354 -20.78 -8.77 6.74
CA LEU A 354 -20.53 -9.35 8.04
C LEU A 354 -21.37 -8.62 9.08
N LYS A 355 -22.34 -9.31 9.68
CA LYS A 355 -23.28 -8.76 10.65
C LYS A 355 -22.73 -8.96 12.06
N TYR A 356 -22.82 -7.90 12.87
CA TYR A 356 -22.48 -7.93 14.29
C TYR A 356 -23.22 -6.82 15.04
N LYS A 357 -23.46 -7.04 16.33
CA LYS A 357 -24.00 -6.02 17.24
C LYS A 357 -22.88 -5.06 17.66
N ASN A 358 -23.26 -3.82 17.96
CA ASN A 358 -22.34 -2.84 18.58
C ASN A 358 -22.13 -3.16 20.06
#